data_AF-A0A2H3CWE8-F1
#
_entry.id   AF-A0A2H3CWE8-F1
#
_cell.length_a   1.000
_cell.length_b   1.000
_cell.length_c   1.000
_cell.angle_alpha   90.00
_cell.angle_beta   90.00
_cell.angle_gamma   90.00
#
_symmetry.space_group_name_H-M   'P 1'
#
loop_
_entity.id
_entity.type
_entity.pdbx_description
1 polymer ?
#
loop_
_entity_poly.entity_id
_entity_poly.type
_entity_poly.pdbx_seq_one_letter_code
_entity_poly.pdbx_strand_id
1 'polypeptide(L)'
;YVDDDFGFDEWGKLEYYEPYDIFYPSKQTKLLKLWDRLGVPHSKPKQLFGLQLVIIGFNIDPNAMTATMPEESKAELVLAIRHFASSNRRNLQEYQQIAGWANWSFNVFPLLKPGLCNVYSKMGGKTNPFAGIALNNAVKDDLCWLSDHIEKSNGICCFDAVDWDPILD
;
A
#
# COMPACT_ATOMS: atom_id res chain seq x y z
N TYR A 1 9.85 -17.78 -5.88
CA TYR A 1 8.73 -17.58 -4.94
C TYR A 1 7.91 -16.45 -5.53
N VAL A 2 6.63 -16.69 -5.86
CA VAL A 2 5.71 -15.63 -6.31
C VAL A 2 4.90 -15.22 -5.09
N ASP A 3 5.04 -13.97 -4.67
CA ASP A 3 4.50 -13.46 -3.40
C ASP A 3 3.33 -12.48 -3.57
N ASP A 4 3.24 -11.84 -4.74
CA ASP A 4 2.33 -10.70 -4.99
C ASP A 4 1.42 -10.96 -6.20
N ASP A 5 0.66 -12.07 -6.17
CA ASP A 5 -0.40 -12.34 -7.15
C ASP A 5 -1.76 -12.28 -6.46
N PHE A 6 -2.64 -11.40 -6.95
CA PHE A 6 -3.93 -11.10 -6.35
C PHE A 6 -5.01 -11.15 -7.42
N GLY A 7 -6.18 -11.68 -7.07
CA GLY A 7 -7.31 -11.78 -7.99
C GLY A 7 -8.64 -11.81 -7.26
N PHE A 8 -9.70 -11.74 -8.04
CA PHE A 8 -11.08 -11.88 -7.56
C PHE A 8 -11.72 -13.15 -8.14
N ASP A 9 -12.65 -13.72 -7.38
CA ASP A 9 -13.46 -14.85 -7.83
C ASP A 9 -14.90 -14.68 -7.36
N GLU A 10 -15.81 -15.43 -8.01
CA GLU A 10 -17.21 -15.46 -7.60
C GLU A 10 -17.37 -16.14 -6.24
N TRP A 11 -18.21 -15.56 -5.39
CA TRP A 11 -18.47 -16.11 -4.07
C TRP A 11 -19.10 -17.51 -4.15
N GLY A 12 -18.63 -18.42 -3.29
CA GLY A 12 -19.15 -19.79 -3.17
C GLY A 12 -18.59 -20.79 -4.18
N LYS A 13 -17.82 -20.34 -5.19
CA LYS A 13 -17.18 -21.21 -6.16
C LYS A 13 -15.83 -21.71 -5.65
N LEU A 14 -15.88 -22.77 -4.84
CA LEU A 14 -14.71 -23.34 -4.19
C LEU A 14 -14.29 -24.69 -4.81
N GLU A 15 -12.99 -24.93 -4.87
CA GLU A 15 -12.37 -26.19 -5.28
C GLU A 15 -11.46 -26.70 -4.17
N TYR A 16 -11.41 -28.02 -3.98
CA TYR A 16 -10.51 -28.66 -3.04
C TYR A 16 -9.07 -28.66 -3.57
N TYR A 17 -8.13 -28.25 -2.72
CA TYR A 17 -6.70 -28.27 -3.00
C TYR A 17 -5.98 -29.21 -2.04
N GLU A 18 -5.65 -30.40 -2.56
CA GLU A 18 -5.09 -31.53 -1.81
C GLU A 18 -3.78 -31.20 -1.06
N PRO A 19 -2.79 -30.49 -1.64
CA PRO A 19 -1.53 -30.22 -0.94
C PRO A 19 -1.68 -29.46 0.38
N TYR A 20 -2.76 -28.70 0.55
CA TYR A 20 -3.06 -27.96 1.78
C TYR A 20 -4.31 -28.46 2.53
N ASP A 21 -4.97 -29.49 2.03
CA ASP A 21 -6.18 -30.08 2.61
C ASP A 21 -7.25 -29.02 2.98
N ILE A 22 -7.60 -28.18 2.02
CA ILE A 22 -8.55 -27.09 2.20
C ILE A 22 -9.23 -26.70 0.87
N PHE A 23 -10.39 -26.06 0.96
CA PHE A 23 -11.09 -25.47 -0.17
C PHE A 23 -10.66 -24.01 -0.40
N TYR A 24 -10.31 -23.67 -1.64
CA TYR A 24 -9.98 -22.32 -2.09
C TYR A 24 -10.91 -21.90 -3.24
N PRO A 25 -11.04 -20.60 -3.55
CA PRO A 25 -11.64 -20.13 -4.79
C PRO A 25 -11.10 -20.87 -6.03
N SER A 26 -11.97 -21.15 -6.99
CA SER A 26 -11.64 -21.90 -8.22
C SER A 26 -10.40 -21.36 -8.94
N LYS A 27 -10.30 -20.04 -9.15
CA LYS A 27 -9.16 -19.43 -9.86
C LYS A 27 -7.86 -19.60 -9.06
N GLN A 28 -7.92 -19.40 -7.74
CA GLN A 28 -6.77 -19.61 -6.85
C GLN A 28 -6.30 -21.07 -6.88
N THR A 29 -7.23 -22.02 -6.81
CA THR A 29 -6.91 -23.46 -6.88
C THR A 29 -6.25 -23.83 -8.22
N LYS A 30 -6.73 -23.27 -9.33
CA LYS A 30 -6.13 -23.49 -10.66
C LYS A 30 -4.73 -22.92 -10.75
N LEU A 31 -4.49 -21.74 -10.18
CA LEU A 31 -3.17 -21.13 -10.11
C LEU A 31 -2.19 -21.97 -9.27
N LEU A 32 -2.63 -22.45 -8.11
CA LEU A 32 -1.83 -23.33 -7.25
C LEU A 32 -1.43 -24.63 -7.97
N LYS A 33 -2.39 -25.29 -8.64
CA LYS A 33 -2.11 -26.49 -9.47
C LYS A 33 -1.15 -26.19 -10.63
N LEU A 34 -1.24 -25.00 -11.22
CA LEU A 34 -0.30 -24.57 -12.25
C LEU A 34 1.11 -24.39 -11.66
N TRP A 35 1.23 -23.76 -10.49
CA TRP A 35 2.51 -23.62 -9.80
C TRP A 35 3.12 -24.97 -9.42
N ASP A 36 2.31 -25.91 -8.95
CA ASP A 36 2.75 -27.29 -8.68
C ASP A 36 3.35 -27.94 -9.94
N ARG A 37 2.65 -27.80 -11.08
CA ARG A 37 3.10 -28.32 -12.37
C ARG A 37 4.40 -27.66 -12.85
N LEU A 38 4.59 -26.37 -12.56
CA LEU A 38 5.78 -25.61 -12.95
C LEU A 38 6.94 -25.72 -11.94
N GLY A 39 6.71 -26.34 -10.77
CA GLY A 39 7.68 -26.36 -9.68
C GLY A 39 7.92 -24.99 -9.05
N VAL A 40 6.94 -24.08 -9.11
CA VAL A 40 7.03 -22.76 -8.46
C VAL A 40 6.74 -22.93 -6.98
N PRO A 41 7.67 -22.58 -6.08
CA PRO A 41 7.45 -22.73 -4.64
C PRO A 41 6.41 -21.73 -4.15
N HIS A 42 5.47 -22.23 -3.35
CA HIS A 42 4.43 -21.47 -2.66
C HIS A 42 4.21 -22.05 -1.25
N SER A 43 3.50 -21.33 -0.38
CA SER A 43 3.26 -21.79 1.00
C SER A 43 1.85 -21.45 1.48
N LYS A 44 1.21 -22.39 2.21
CA LYS A 44 -0.14 -22.27 2.77
C LYS A 44 -0.41 -20.95 3.53
N PRO A 45 0.50 -20.44 4.40
CA PRO A 45 0.22 -19.21 5.17
C PRO A 45 0.05 -17.96 4.30
N LYS A 46 0.51 -17.98 3.05
CA LYS A 46 0.36 -16.88 2.10
C LYS A 46 -0.81 -17.06 1.13
N GLN A 47 -1.51 -18.18 1.21
CA GLN A 47 -2.70 -18.44 0.40
C GLN A 47 -3.93 -17.93 1.14
N LEU A 48 -4.15 -16.63 1.05
CA LEU A 48 -5.27 -15.94 1.67
C LEU A 48 -6.43 -15.80 0.67
N PHE A 49 -7.66 -15.85 1.16
CA PHE A 49 -8.86 -15.46 0.42
C PHE A 49 -9.93 -15.00 1.40
N GLY A 50 -10.82 -14.13 0.93
CA GLY A 50 -11.87 -13.55 1.75
C GLY A 50 -12.58 -12.42 1.02
N LEU A 51 -13.58 -11.84 1.68
CA LEU A 51 -14.29 -10.67 1.15
C LEU A 51 -13.45 -9.39 1.21
N GLN A 52 -12.51 -9.32 2.15
CA GLN A 52 -11.55 -8.24 2.32
C GLN A 52 -10.18 -8.86 2.64
N LEU A 53 -9.11 -8.27 2.11
CA LEU A 53 -7.75 -8.76 2.32
C LEU A 53 -6.79 -7.62 2.63
N VAL A 54 -5.76 -7.92 3.42
CA VAL A 54 -4.60 -7.04 3.56
C VAL A 54 -3.62 -7.36 2.43
N ILE A 55 -3.47 -6.44 1.48
CA ILE A 55 -2.56 -6.57 0.33
C ILE A 55 -1.48 -5.52 0.47
N ILE A 56 -0.21 -5.96 0.49
CA ILE A 56 0.98 -5.11 0.67
C ILE A 56 0.89 -4.10 1.85
N GLY A 57 0.10 -4.42 2.88
CA GLY A 57 -0.15 -3.58 4.07
C GLY A 57 -1.34 -2.62 3.97
N PHE A 58 -2.18 -2.73 2.93
CA PHE A 58 -3.43 -1.99 2.77
C PHE A 58 -4.64 -2.90 2.90
N ASN A 59 -5.72 -2.41 3.51
CA ASN A 59 -7.00 -3.09 3.54
C ASN A 59 -7.72 -2.86 2.20
N ILE A 60 -7.94 -3.94 1.46
CA ILE A 60 -8.64 -3.94 0.19
C ILE A 60 -10.04 -4.52 0.40
N ASP A 61 -11.07 -3.72 0.10
CA ASP A 61 -12.45 -4.16 0.06
C ASP A 61 -13.01 -4.03 -1.36
N PRO A 62 -13.04 -5.12 -2.14
CA PRO A 62 -13.61 -5.12 -3.48
C PRO A 62 -15.14 -4.90 -3.49
N ASN A 63 -15.87 -5.14 -2.40
CA ASN A 63 -17.32 -4.92 -2.36
C ASN A 63 -17.65 -3.43 -2.21
N ALA A 64 -16.84 -2.72 -1.42
CA ALA A 64 -16.90 -1.26 -1.31
C ALA A 64 -16.07 -0.55 -2.39
N MET A 65 -15.32 -1.31 -3.21
CA MET A 65 -14.32 -0.80 -4.15
C MET A 65 -13.31 0.16 -3.51
N THR A 66 -12.86 -0.13 -2.28
CA THR A 66 -11.93 0.73 -1.54
C THR A 66 -10.58 0.09 -1.28
N ALA A 67 -9.54 0.93 -1.25
CA ALA A 67 -8.23 0.62 -0.72
C ALA A 67 -7.88 1.63 0.38
N THR A 68 -7.62 1.13 1.59
CA THR A 68 -7.39 1.97 2.77
C THR A 68 -6.15 1.53 3.53
N MET A 69 -5.56 2.47 4.28
CA MET A 69 -4.47 2.16 5.22
C MET A 69 -5.06 1.72 6.56
N PRO A 70 -4.56 0.65 7.20
CA PRO A 70 -4.94 0.33 8.58
C PRO A 70 -4.75 1.53 9.51
N GLU A 71 -5.70 1.78 10.40
CA GLU A 71 -5.73 2.99 11.23
C GLU A 71 -4.47 3.14 12.11
N GLU A 72 -3.94 2.02 12.62
CA GLU A 72 -2.68 2.00 13.37
C GLU A 72 -1.51 2.45 12.50
N SER A 73 -1.31 1.84 11.33
CA SER A 73 -0.24 2.22 10.39
C SER A 73 -0.35 3.67 9.92
N LYS A 74 -1.59 4.16 9.76
CA LYS A 74 -1.89 5.55 9.42
C LYS A 74 -1.48 6.49 10.55
N ALA A 75 -1.86 6.18 11.80
CA ALA A 75 -1.49 6.95 12.97
C ALA A 75 0.04 6.98 13.18
N GLU A 76 0.71 5.84 13.00
CA GLU A 76 2.17 5.73 13.07
C GLU A 76 2.87 6.59 12.02
N LEU A 77 2.39 6.56 10.77
CA LEU A 77 2.93 7.39 9.69
C LEU A 77 2.76 8.89 10.00
N VAL A 78 1.56 9.31 10.43
CA VAL A 78 1.28 10.69 10.81
C VAL A 78 2.19 11.13 11.95
N LEU A 79 2.33 10.30 12.99
CA LEU A 79 3.23 10.55 14.11
C LEU A 79 4.68 10.69 13.63
N ALA A 80 5.15 9.80 12.77
CA ALA A 80 6.51 9.82 12.23
C ALA A 80 6.79 11.09 11.42
N ILE A 81 5.84 11.53 10.56
CA ILE A 81 5.97 12.76 9.78
C ILE A 81 6.04 13.98 10.70
N ARG A 82 5.12 14.07 11.67
CA ARG A 82 5.10 15.17 12.65
C ARG A 82 6.36 15.20 13.52
N HIS A 83 6.82 14.04 13.98
CA HIS A 83 8.07 13.91 14.72
C HIS A 83 9.26 14.39 13.86
N PHE A 84 9.35 13.96 12.60
CA PHE A 84 10.41 14.36 11.69
C PHE A 84 10.45 15.89 11.52
N ALA A 85 9.28 16.51 11.28
CA ALA A 85 9.12 17.94 11.07
C ALA A 85 9.35 18.82 12.32
N SER A 86 9.29 18.23 13.53
CA SER A 86 9.52 18.95 14.79
C SER A 86 10.97 19.42 14.97
N SER A 87 11.93 18.77 14.29
CA SER A 87 13.33 19.17 14.29
C SER A 87 13.63 20.22 13.21
N ASN A 88 14.69 21.00 13.41
CA ASN A 88 15.22 21.89 12.38
C ASN A 88 16.26 21.20 11.48
N ARG A 89 16.72 20.01 11.86
CA ARG A 89 17.79 19.30 11.16
C ARG A 89 17.62 17.78 11.30
N ARG A 90 17.78 17.06 10.21
CA ARG A 90 17.71 15.59 10.11
C ARG A 90 18.79 15.10 9.17
N ASN A 91 19.29 13.88 9.35
CA ASN A 91 20.26 13.31 8.44
C ASN A 91 19.60 12.79 7.15
N LEU A 92 20.41 12.55 6.11
CA LEU A 92 19.90 12.08 4.82
C LEU A 92 19.14 10.75 4.94
N GLN A 93 19.58 9.84 5.81
CA GLN A 93 18.90 8.56 6.04
C GLN A 93 17.49 8.78 6.60
N GLU A 94 17.30 9.65 7.58
CA GLU A 94 15.99 9.99 8.13
C GLU A 94 15.08 10.60 7.06
N TYR A 95 15.63 11.48 6.21
CA TYR A 95 14.91 12.04 5.06
C TYR A 95 14.45 10.95 4.08
N GLN A 96 15.32 9.99 3.77
CA GLN A 96 14.99 8.87 2.88
C GLN A 96 13.96 7.93 3.49
N GLN A 97 14.05 7.66 4.80
CA GLN A 97 13.09 6.83 5.52
C GLN A 97 11.69 7.44 5.49
N ILE A 98 11.55 8.72 5.83
CA ILE A 98 10.23 9.37 5.83
C ILE A 98 9.67 9.54 4.42
N ALA A 99 10.52 9.85 3.44
CA ALA A 99 10.11 9.93 2.04
C ALA A 99 9.67 8.57 1.49
N GLY A 100 10.37 7.49 1.85
CA GLY A 100 10.01 6.13 1.46
C GLY A 100 8.68 5.69 2.04
N TRP A 101 8.46 5.91 3.34
CA TRP A 101 7.22 5.52 4.01
C TRP A 101 6.02 6.35 3.53
N ALA A 102 6.18 7.66 3.35
CA ALA A 102 5.14 8.49 2.75
C ALA A 102 4.88 8.11 1.28
N ASN A 103 5.91 7.79 0.49
CA ASN A 103 5.72 7.34 -0.88
C ASN A 103 4.97 6.00 -0.95
N TRP A 104 5.20 5.10 0.00
CA TRP A 104 4.41 3.87 0.13
C TRP A 104 2.93 4.18 0.40
N SER A 105 2.61 5.15 1.28
CA SER A 105 1.22 5.53 1.57
C SER A 105 0.49 6.15 0.37
N PHE A 106 1.20 6.69 -0.62
CA PHE A 106 0.59 7.24 -1.82
C PHE A 106 -0.11 6.23 -2.72
N ASN A 107 0.05 4.92 -2.48
CA ASN A 107 -0.81 3.91 -3.09
C ASN A 107 -2.29 4.09 -2.69
N VAL A 108 -2.56 4.61 -1.48
CA VAL A 108 -3.90 4.92 -0.96
C VAL A 108 -4.12 6.42 -0.73
N PHE A 109 -3.16 7.28 -1.10
CA PHE A 109 -3.26 8.75 -1.04
C PHE A 109 -2.55 9.45 -2.22
N PRO A 110 -2.86 9.15 -3.49
CA PRO A 110 -2.07 9.54 -4.66
C PRO A 110 -2.00 11.05 -4.87
N LEU A 111 -3.03 11.78 -4.44
CA LEU A 111 -3.10 13.24 -4.57
C LEU A 111 -2.17 13.97 -3.59
N LEU A 112 -1.57 13.26 -2.63
CA LEU A 112 -0.66 13.84 -1.65
C LEU A 112 0.81 13.80 -2.08
N LYS A 113 1.12 13.23 -3.24
CA LYS A 113 2.47 13.18 -3.84
C LYS A 113 3.20 14.54 -3.86
N PRO A 114 2.55 15.68 -4.15
CA PRO A 114 3.22 16.98 -4.11
C PRO A 114 3.86 17.33 -2.75
N GLY A 115 3.37 16.76 -1.64
CA GLY A 115 3.91 16.98 -0.30
C GLY A 115 5.34 16.48 -0.08
N LEU A 116 5.94 15.75 -1.03
CA LEU A 116 7.35 15.35 -0.97
C LEU A 116 8.27 16.15 -1.89
N CYS A 117 7.77 17.10 -2.69
CA CYS A 117 8.58 17.83 -3.66
C CYS A 117 9.78 18.56 -3.01
N ASN A 118 9.54 19.30 -1.93
CA ASN A 118 10.60 19.99 -1.20
C ASN A 118 11.51 19.00 -0.44
N VAL A 119 10.97 17.87 0.00
CA VAL A 119 11.74 16.79 0.66
C VAL A 119 12.76 16.19 -0.31
N TYR A 120 12.34 15.80 -1.52
CA TYR A 120 13.24 15.30 -2.57
C TYR A 120 14.27 16.34 -3.00
N SER A 121 13.84 17.60 -3.15
CA SER A 121 14.74 18.70 -3.48
C SER A 121 15.85 18.88 -2.42
N LYS A 122 15.53 18.71 -1.13
CA LYS A 122 16.51 18.75 -0.04
C LYS A 122 17.49 17.57 -0.07
N MET A 123 17.07 16.39 -0.50
CA MET A 123 17.94 15.23 -0.62
C MET A 123 18.86 15.28 -1.85
N GLY A 124 18.48 16.04 -2.88
CA GLY A 124 19.20 16.15 -4.14
C GLY A 124 20.72 16.32 -3.99
N GLY A 125 21.47 15.48 -4.71
CA GLY A 125 22.94 15.51 -4.79
C GLY A 125 23.69 15.04 -3.54
N LYS A 126 22.99 14.59 -2.49
CA LYS A 126 23.61 14.14 -1.23
C LYS A 126 23.74 12.63 -1.20
N THR A 127 24.90 12.15 -0.79
CA THR A 127 25.23 10.72 -0.75
C THR A 127 25.62 10.21 0.63
N ASN A 128 26.09 11.08 1.53
CA ASN A 128 26.44 10.70 2.89
C ASN A 128 25.16 10.55 3.75
N PRO A 129 24.83 9.34 4.23
CA PRO A 129 23.60 9.09 4.99
C PRO A 129 23.49 9.90 6.28
N PHE A 130 24.62 10.19 6.93
CA PHE A 130 24.68 10.91 8.20
C PHE A 130 24.88 12.42 8.05
N ALA A 131 24.97 12.91 6.81
CA ALA A 131 25.02 14.35 6.56
C ALA A 131 23.70 14.97 7.01
N GLY A 132 23.78 15.88 7.98
CA GLY A 132 22.58 16.60 8.42
C GLY A 132 22.16 17.66 7.41
N ILE A 133 20.87 17.70 7.16
CA ILE A 133 20.14 18.52 6.22
C ILE A 133 19.17 19.37 7.02
N ALA A 134 19.14 20.68 6.77
CA ALA A 134 18.23 21.59 7.44
C ALA A 134 16.82 21.51 6.83
N LEU A 135 15.82 21.47 7.70
CA LEU A 135 14.40 21.60 7.35
C LEU A 135 14.08 23.10 7.29
N ASN A 136 13.77 23.61 6.10
CA ASN A 136 13.23 24.97 5.95
C ASN A 136 11.70 24.95 6.13
N ASN A 137 11.10 26.15 6.22
CA ASN A 137 9.65 26.27 6.38
C ASN A 137 8.89 25.54 5.27
N ALA A 138 9.31 25.64 4.00
CA ALA A 138 8.68 24.93 2.89
C ALA A 138 8.58 23.40 3.11
N VAL A 139 9.65 22.75 3.59
CA VAL A 139 9.60 21.32 3.93
C VAL A 139 8.65 21.06 5.10
N LYS A 140 8.66 21.91 6.13
CA LYS A 140 7.80 21.73 7.29
C LYS A 140 6.33 21.91 6.93
N ASP A 141 6.01 22.94 6.16
CA ASP A 141 4.65 23.26 5.71
C ASP A 141 4.10 22.13 4.83
N ASP A 142 4.88 21.61 3.88
CA ASP A 142 4.50 20.46 3.06
C ASP A 142 4.25 19.20 3.90
N LEU A 143 5.11 18.91 4.87
CA LEU A 143 4.97 17.74 5.74
C LEU A 143 3.79 17.87 6.72
N CYS A 144 3.54 19.06 7.25
CA CYS A 144 2.35 19.36 8.05
C CYS A 144 1.09 19.16 7.20
N TRP A 145 1.03 19.78 6.02
CA TRP A 145 -0.06 19.62 5.06
C TRP A 145 -0.30 18.14 4.74
N LEU A 146 0.76 17.40 4.42
CA LEU A 146 0.71 15.97 4.14
C LEU A 146 0.12 15.18 5.31
N SER A 147 0.63 15.40 6.52
CA SER A 147 0.18 14.67 7.72
C SER A 147 -1.28 14.95 8.06
N ASP A 148 -1.72 16.20 7.95
CA ASP A 148 -3.09 16.60 8.23
C ASP A 148 -4.09 16.03 7.21
N HIS A 149 -3.68 15.91 5.94
CA HIS A 149 -4.52 15.30 4.90
C HIS A 149 -4.56 13.78 5.01
N ILE A 150 -3.44 13.13 5.35
CA ILE A 150 -3.44 11.69 5.65
C ILE A 150 -4.39 11.43 6.80
N GLU A 151 -4.23 12.11 7.93
CA GLU A 151 -5.04 11.91 9.15
C GLU A 151 -6.55 12.02 8.89
N LYS A 152 -6.97 12.99 8.07
CA LYS A 152 -8.39 13.22 7.75
C LYS A 152 -8.94 12.35 6.62
N SER A 153 -8.08 11.71 5.83
CA SER A 153 -8.51 10.92 4.67
C SER A 153 -8.93 9.51 5.06
N ASN A 154 -9.99 9.02 4.43
CA ASN A 154 -10.51 7.66 4.62
C ASN A 154 -9.96 6.67 3.57
N GLY A 155 -8.97 7.05 2.75
CA GLY A 155 -8.39 6.23 1.68
C GLY A 155 -8.93 6.56 0.29
N ILE A 156 -8.85 5.60 -0.65
CA ILE A 156 -9.31 5.76 -2.05
C ILE A 156 -10.50 4.83 -2.31
N CYS A 157 -11.53 5.36 -2.99
CA CYS A 157 -12.46 4.55 -3.77
C CYS A 157 -11.82 4.31 -5.16
N CYS A 158 -11.46 3.07 -5.44
CA CYS A 158 -10.69 2.71 -6.63
C CYS A 158 -11.52 2.84 -7.91
N PHE A 159 -12.82 2.53 -7.88
CA PHE A 159 -13.78 2.73 -8.98
C PHE A 159 -15.22 2.64 -8.46
N ASP A 160 -16.16 3.33 -9.11
CA ASP A 160 -17.55 2.84 -9.12
C ASP A 160 -17.59 1.61 -10.03
N ALA A 161 -18.18 0.51 -9.56
CA ALA A 161 -18.39 -0.66 -10.42
C ALA A 161 -19.35 -0.26 -11.55
N VAL A 162 -18.81 0.18 -12.68
CA VAL A 162 -19.58 0.34 -13.91
C VAL A 162 -19.75 -1.05 -14.45
N ASP A 163 -20.92 -1.64 -14.17
CA ASP A 163 -21.37 -2.83 -14.87
C ASP A 163 -21.48 -2.42 -16.35
N TRP A 164 -20.55 -2.90 -17.17
CA TRP A 164 -20.65 -2.74 -18.62
C TRP A 164 -21.72 -3.71 -19.08
N ASP A 165 -22.99 -3.34 -18.91
CA ASP A 165 -24.11 -4.12 -19.45
C ASP A 165 -24.03 -4.05 -20.98
N PRO A 166 -23.71 -5.15 -21.69
CA PRO A 166 -23.58 -5.13 -23.13
C PRO A 166 -24.95 -5.10 -23.84
N ILE A 167 -26.07 -4.92 -23.11
CA ILE A 167 -27.45 -5.04 -23.65
C ILE A 167 -28.23 -3.71 -23.52
N LEU A 168 -27.56 -2.57 -23.50
CA LEU A 168 -28.20 -1.27 -23.73
C LEU A 168 -27.57 -0.57 -24.94
N ASP A 169 -27.71 -1.19 -26.11
CA ASP A 169 -27.73 -0.53 -27.43
C ASP A 169 -28.63 -1.32 -28.40
#